data_AF-A0A672ZKA2-F1
#
_entry.id   AF-A0A672ZKA2-F1
#
_cell.length_a   1.000
_cell.length_b   1.000
_cell.length_c   1.000
_cell.angle_alpha   90.00
_cell.angle_beta   90.00
_cell.angle_gamma   90.00
#
_symmetry.space_group_name_H-M   'P 1'
#
loop_
_entity.id
_entity.type
_entity.pdbx_description
1 polymer ?
#
loop_
_entity_poly.entity_id
_entity_poly.type
_entity_poly.pdbx_seq_one_letter_code
_entity_poly.pdbx_strand_id
1 'polypeptide(L)'
;SNSLLLQGLGLAFTVVCGKGLGDLGVRSYGQLESKDIFIAVKTTRKYHKSRLELLIQTWVSQAKQQTYIFTDGEDKELQLSAGVNLINTNCSAAHTRQALCCKMSVEYDKFIESQKKWFCHVDDDNYVILPSLLKLLSSYHHSQDVYLGRFWFATGGAGFCISRGLALKMSPWASLGNFISTAEKIRLPDDCTIGYIIEALLEVTLTHTHLFHSHLENLQKLPTDTVLDQVTLSYGGFENTRNVVGLVGGFSLTEDPTRFKTVHCLLYPDTYWCPKLKGGHRH
;
A
#
# COMPACT_ATOMS: atom_id res chain seq x y z
N SER A 1 -26.02 39.40 -46.13
CA SER A 1 -26.40 38.02 -46.46
C SER A 1 -26.13 37.12 -45.27
N ASN A 2 -27.18 36.48 -44.75
CA ASN A 2 -27.28 35.30 -43.87
C ASN A 2 -26.14 35.09 -42.85
N SER A 3 -26.30 35.35 -41.54
CA SER A 3 -27.12 34.61 -40.55
C SER A 3 -26.85 33.10 -40.53
N LEU A 4 -26.35 32.58 -39.41
CA LEU A 4 -26.81 31.43 -38.60
C LEU A 4 -25.68 31.08 -37.60
N LEU A 5 -25.77 31.54 -36.33
CA LEU A 5 -26.34 30.82 -35.16
C LEU A 5 -25.37 29.71 -34.67
N LEU A 6 -25.00 29.54 -33.40
CA LEU A 6 -25.68 29.78 -32.12
C LEU A 6 -24.63 29.57 -30.99
N GLN A 7 -24.50 30.55 -30.09
CA GLN A 7 -24.38 30.48 -28.60
C GLN A 7 -23.39 29.48 -27.93
N GLY A 8 -22.72 29.80 -26.82
CA GLY A 8 -22.82 30.97 -25.96
C GLY A 8 -22.02 30.79 -24.65
N LEU A 9 -21.92 31.92 -23.94
CA LEU A 9 -21.58 32.10 -22.52
C LEU A 9 -20.13 31.79 -22.10
N GLY A 10 -19.28 32.78 -22.34
CA GLY A 10 -18.16 33.05 -21.43
C GLY A 10 -18.69 33.58 -20.10
N LEU A 11 -18.32 32.92 -19.00
CA LEU A 11 -18.46 33.45 -17.65
C LEU A 11 -17.06 33.43 -17.02
N ALA A 12 -16.52 34.63 -16.83
CA ALA A 12 -15.33 34.87 -16.04
C ALA A 12 -15.66 34.58 -14.56
N PHE A 13 -14.90 33.71 -13.92
CA PHE A 13 -15.01 33.48 -12.48
C PHE A 13 -14.33 34.64 -11.74
N THR A 14 -15.13 35.55 -11.20
CA THR A 14 -14.70 36.49 -10.16
C THR A 14 -14.83 35.80 -8.80
N VAL A 15 -13.73 35.69 -8.06
CA VAL A 15 -13.75 35.25 -6.66
C VAL A 15 -14.35 36.38 -5.82
N VAL A 16 -15.62 36.22 -5.42
CA VAL A 16 -16.27 37.11 -4.44
C VAL A 16 -16.08 36.51 -3.04
N CYS A 17 -15.30 37.18 -2.20
CA CYS A 17 -15.21 36.87 -0.78
C CYS A 17 -16.45 37.44 -0.06
N GLY A 18 -17.46 36.60 0.16
CA GLY A 18 -18.67 36.97 0.90
C GLY A 18 -18.53 36.72 2.41
N LYS A 19 -18.76 37.77 3.22
CA LYS A 19 -18.92 37.67 4.68
C LYS A 19 -20.32 37.14 5.04
N GLY A 20 -20.34 36.08 5.85
CA GLY A 20 -21.32 35.73 6.91
C GLY A 20 -22.82 35.74 6.64
N LEU A 21 -23.44 34.56 6.62
CA LEU A 21 -24.41 34.04 7.62
C LEU A 21 -25.09 32.77 7.06
N GLY A 22 -25.18 31.71 7.86
CA GLY A 22 -26.02 30.54 7.55
C GLY A 22 -25.37 29.24 7.97
N ASP A 23 -25.78 28.75 9.14
CA ASP A 23 -25.50 27.44 9.69
C ASP A 23 -25.96 26.33 8.72
N LEU A 24 -25.04 25.88 7.85
CA LEU A 24 -25.18 24.66 7.06
C LEU A 24 -24.20 23.66 7.66
N GLY A 25 -24.76 22.71 8.42
CA GLY A 25 -24.03 21.68 9.12
C GLY A 25 -22.91 21.09 8.27
N VAL A 26 -21.69 21.37 8.69
CA VAL A 26 -20.51 20.63 8.26
C VAL A 26 -20.81 19.17 8.60
N ARG A 27 -21.12 18.36 7.58
CA ARG A 27 -21.14 16.91 7.75
C ARG A 27 -19.77 16.55 8.30
N SER A 28 -19.75 16.12 9.57
CA SER A 28 -18.59 15.45 10.15
C SER A 28 -18.37 14.20 9.30
N TYR A 29 -17.48 14.31 8.32
CA TYR A 29 -16.91 13.15 7.67
C TYR A 29 -16.21 12.37 8.78
N GLY A 30 -16.72 11.18 9.10
CA GLY A 30 -16.14 10.35 10.16
C GLY A 30 -14.64 10.19 9.93
N GLN A 31 -13.85 10.57 10.93
CA GLN A 31 -12.39 10.52 10.88
C GLN A 31 -11.96 9.11 10.43
N LEU A 32 -11.05 9.03 9.45
CA LEU A 32 -10.51 7.75 8.99
C LEU A 32 -9.79 7.06 10.16
N GLU A 33 -10.16 5.81 10.45
CA GLU A 33 -9.54 5.02 11.50
C GLU A 33 -8.72 3.86 10.92
N SER A 34 -7.77 3.32 11.69
CA SER A 34 -6.98 2.16 11.25
C SER A 34 -7.83 0.94 10.86
N LYS A 35 -9.00 0.76 11.49
CA LYS A 35 -9.92 -0.35 11.18
C LYS A 35 -10.54 -0.23 9.79
N ASP A 36 -10.52 0.95 9.18
CA ASP A 36 -11.07 1.22 7.86
C ASP A 36 -10.12 0.82 6.71
N ILE A 37 -8.89 0.45 7.01
CA ILE A 37 -7.84 0.13 6.03
C ILE A 37 -7.69 -1.39 5.96
N PHE A 38 -7.63 -1.93 4.75
CA PHE A 38 -7.30 -3.33 4.46
C PHE A 38 -5.89 -3.37 3.87
N ILE A 39 -4.94 -3.99 4.58
CA ILE A 39 -3.56 -4.13 4.10
C ILE A 39 -3.35 -5.58 3.67
N ALA A 40 -3.20 -5.82 2.38
CA ALA A 40 -2.85 -7.12 1.82
C ALA A 40 -1.33 -7.24 1.68
N VAL A 41 -0.77 -8.28 2.29
CA VAL A 41 0.65 -8.66 2.15
C VAL A 41 0.71 -9.92 1.31
N LYS A 42 1.30 -9.85 0.12
CA LYS A 42 1.51 -11.01 -0.74
C LYS A 42 2.82 -11.69 -0.41
N THR A 43 2.78 -12.99 -0.21
CA THR A 43 3.96 -13.82 0.07
C THR A 43 3.81 -15.22 -0.52
N THR A 44 4.76 -16.08 -0.23
CA THR A 44 4.78 -17.49 -0.59
C THR A 44 5.33 -18.31 0.56
N ARG A 45 4.95 -19.59 0.66
CA ARG A 45 5.34 -20.45 1.79
C ARG A 45 6.85 -20.49 2.03
N LYS A 46 7.66 -20.42 0.98
CA LYS A 46 9.13 -20.38 1.10
C LYS A 46 9.69 -19.15 1.83
N TYR A 47 8.91 -18.07 1.94
CA TYR A 47 9.32 -16.80 2.57
C TYR A 47 8.69 -16.54 3.94
N HIS A 48 7.90 -17.48 4.46
CA HIS A 48 7.32 -17.36 5.81
C HIS A 48 8.39 -17.07 6.87
N LYS A 49 9.46 -17.87 6.89
CA LYS A 49 10.55 -17.71 7.85
C LYS A 49 11.48 -16.54 7.53
N SER A 50 11.87 -16.38 6.27
CA SER A 50 12.94 -15.44 5.89
C SER A 50 12.49 -14.00 5.73
N ARG A 51 11.20 -13.76 5.44
CA ARG A 51 10.65 -12.41 5.22
C ARG A 51 9.47 -12.13 6.14
N LEU A 52 8.47 -13.00 6.17
CA LEU A 52 7.21 -12.72 6.85
C LEU A 52 7.36 -12.61 8.38
N GLU A 53 8.17 -13.47 9.02
CA GLU A 53 8.47 -13.37 10.45
C GLU A 53 9.03 -11.99 10.83
N LEU A 54 9.89 -11.40 9.99
CA LEU A 54 10.42 -10.05 10.21
C LEU A 54 9.31 -8.99 10.15
N LEU A 55 8.38 -9.09 9.19
CA LEU A 55 7.26 -8.16 9.10
C LEU A 55 6.34 -8.26 10.33
N ILE A 56 6.06 -9.50 10.75
CA ILE A 56 5.28 -9.85 11.95
C ILE A 56 5.92 -9.29 13.21
N GLN A 57 7.24 -9.43 13.36
CA GLN A 57 8.00 -8.88 14.48
C GLN A 57 7.98 -7.34 14.49
N THR A 58 7.85 -6.71 13.32
CA THR A 58 7.97 -5.27 13.14
C THR A 58 6.61 -4.61 12.85
N TRP A 59 6.39 -4.05 11.66
CA TRP A 59 5.23 -3.17 11.39
C TRP A 59 3.88 -3.90 11.48
N VAL A 60 3.82 -5.20 11.14
CA VAL A 60 2.57 -5.97 11.23
C VAL A 60 2.14 -6.14 12.69
N SER A 61 3.08 -6.13 13.66
CA SER A 61 2.74 -6.18 15.09
C SER A 61 1.85 -5.02 15.52
N GLN A 62 1.96 -3.87 14.86
CA GLN A 62 1.19 -2.64 15.12
C GLN A 62 -0.10 -2.58 14.31
N ALA A 63 -0.33 -3.54 13.41
CA ALA A 63 -1.42 -3.53 12.43
C ALA A 63 -2.12 -4.88 12.23
N LYS A 64 -2.03 -5.79 13.20
CA LYS A 64 -2.51 -7.17 13.05
C LYS A 64 -3.96 -7.30 12.58
N GLN A 65 -4.85 -6.41 13.04
CA GLN A 65 -6.29 -6.48 12.73
C GLN A 65 -6.63 -6.03 11.30
N GLN A 66 -5.82 -5.13 10.74
CA GLN A 66 -5.99 -4.60 9.39
C GLN A 66 -5.14 -5.31 8.34
N THR A 67 -4.15 -6.11 8.76
CA THR A 67 -3.24 -6.83 7.86
C THR A 67 -3.74 -8.26 7.59
N TYR A 68 -3.78 -8.61 6.30
CA TYR A 68 -4.15 -9.91 5.78
C TYR A 68 -3.01 -10.42 4.90
N ILE A 69 -2.52 -11.64 5.18
CA ILE A 69 -1.35 -12.21 4.52
C ILE A 69 -1.82 -13.29 3.56
N PHE A 70 -1.51 -13.12 2.27
CA PHE A 70 -1.94 -14.01 1.20
C PHE A 70 -0.76 -14.87 0.75
N THR A 71 -0.88 -16.18 0.93
CA THR A 71 0.19 -17.15 0.65
C THR A 71 -0.32 -18.33 -0.19
N ASP A 72 0.59 -19.20 -0.61
CA ASP A 72 0.34 -20.44 -1.35
C ASP A 72 0.48 -21.71 -0.51
N GLY A 73 0.60 -21.59 0.81
CA GLY A 73 0.55 -22.77 1.67
C GLY A 73 0.33 -22.47 3.14
N GLU A 74 -0.17 -23.49 3.84
CA GLU A 74 -0.49 -23.40 5.27
C GLU A 74 0.76 -23.30 6.15
N ASP A 75 0.59 -22.60 7.26
CA ASP A 75 1.56 -22.49 8.34
C ASP A 75 0.84 -22.29 9.68
N LYS A 76 0.44 -23.40 10.31
CA LYS A 76 -0.37 -23.39 11.53
C LYS A 76 0.41 -22.80 12.71
N GLU A 77 1.72 -23.02 12.76
CA GLU A 77 2.56 -22.47 13.81
C GLU A 77 2.62 -20.95 13.74
N LEU A 78 2.86 -20.39 12.55
CA LEU A 78 2.86 -18.95 12.35
C LEU A 78 1.49 -18.33 12.64
N GLN A 79 0.41 -18.98 12.19
CA GLN A 79 -0.95 -18.49 12.43
C GLN A 79 -1.28 -18.42 13.94
N LEU A 80 -0.94 -19.47 14.70
CA LEU A 80 -1.20 -19.55 16.14
C LEU A 80 -0.29 -18.61 16.95
N SER A 81 1.00 -18.59 16.65
CA SER A 81 2.00 -17.83 17.43
C SER A 81 1.93 -16.33 17.18
N ALA A 82 1.69 -15.90 15.93
CA ALA A 82 1.69 -14.49 15.58
C ALA A 82 0.31 -13.83 15.72
N GLY A 83 -0.78 -14.63 15.68
CA GLY A 83 -2.15 -14.13 15.69
C GLY A 83 -2.46 -13.28 14.46
N VAL A 84 -1.98 -13.71 13.29
CA VAL A 84 -2.13 -12.99 12.01
C VAL A 84 -3.18 -13.64 11.12
N ASN A 85 -3.80 -12.83 10.26
CA ASN A 85 -4.78 -13.31 9.27
C ASN A 85 -4.06 -13.94 8.07
N LEU A 86 -3.55 -15.16 8.23
CA LEU A 86 -2.92 -15.92 7.15
C LEU A 86 -3.97 -16.62 6.29
N ILE A 87 -4.00 -16.32 5.00
CA ILE A 87 -4.94 -16.83 4.02
C ILE A 87 -4.16 -17.65 2.98
N ASN A 88 -4.38 -18.96 2.97
CA ASN A 88 -3.92 -19.81 1.88
C ASN A 88 -4.86 -19.60 0.68
N THR A 89 -4.31 -19.05 -0.39
CA THR A 89 -5.04 -18.75 -1.64
C THR A 89 -5.31 -20.00 -2.48
N ASN A 90 -4.61 -21.11 -2.20
CA ASN A 90 -4.55 -22.30 -3.07
C ASN A 90 -4.06 -22.01 -4.50
N CYS A 91 -3.47 -20.83 -4.73
CA CYS A 91 -2.78 -20.51 -5.96
C CYS A 91 -1.42 -21.20 -6.00
N SER A 92 -0.86 -21.35 -7.20
CA SER A 92 0.49 -21.89 -7.37
C SER A 92 1.55 -21.08 -6.61
N ALA A 93 2.57 -21.79 -6.10
CA ALA A 93 3.77 -21.19 -5.51
C ALA A 93 4.79 -20.68 -6.54
N ALA A 94 4.52 -20.86 -7.84
CA ALA A 94 5.38 -20.38 -8.91
C ALA A 94 5.39 -18.85 -8.96
N HIS A 95 6.50 -18.27 -9.42
CA HIS A 95 6.63 -16.83 -9.67
C HIS A 95 6.26 -16.50 -11.13
N THR A 96 5.10 -16.98 -11.57
CA THR A 96 4.57 -16.74 -12.93
C THR A 96 3.45 -15.72 -12.88
N ARG A 97 3.18 -15.07 -14.02
CA ARG A 97 2.06 -14.13 -14.18
C ARG A 97 0.75 -14.74 -13.67
N GLN A 98 0.40 -15.97 -14.07
CA GLN A 98 -0.86 -16.58 -13.62
C GLN A 98 -0.92 -16.76 -12.10
N ALA A 99 0.19 -17.19 -11.47
CA ALA A 99 0.23 -17.42 -10.05
C ALA A 99 0.11 -16.11 -9.24
N LEU A 100 0.78 -15.04 -9.69
CA LEU A 100 0.70 -13.71 -9.07
C LEU A 100 -0.69 -13.10 -9.23
N CYS A 101 -1.26 -13.15 -10.44
CA CYS A 101 -2.63 -12.67 -10.69
C CYS A 101 -3.68 -13.47 -9.91
N CYS A 102 -3.46 -14.78 -9.73
CA CYS A 102 -4.33 -15.61 -8.88
C CYS A 102 -4.35 -15.10 -7.43
N LYS A 103 -3.18 -14.84 -6.84
CA LYS A 103 -3.09 -14.30 -5.47
C LYS A 103 -3.75 -12.92 -5.38
N MET A 104 -3.46 -12.03 -6.33
CA MET A 104 -4.07 -10.69 -6.40
C MET A 104 -5.60 -10.75 -6.53
N SER A 105 -6.15 -11.71 -7.28
CA SER A 105 -7.60 -11.92 -7.38
C SER A 105 -8.21 -12.22 -6.00
N VAL A 106 -7.54 -13.07 -5.20
CA VAL A 106 -8.00 -13.42 -3.85
C VAL A 106 -7.85 -12.25 -2.88
N GLU A 107 -6.78 -11.46 -3.01
CA GLU A 107 -6.60 -10.20 -2.25
C GLU A 107 -7.77 -9.24 -2.48
N TYR A 108 -8.10 -9.01 -3.75
CA TYR A 108 -9.16 -8.14 -4.17
C TYR A 108 -10.53 -8.61 -3.66
N ASP A 109 -10.88 -9.88 -3.87
CA ASP A 109 -12.17 -10.42 -3.42
C ASP A 109 -12.31 -10.33 -1.89
N LYS A 110 -11.24 -10.64 -1.14
CA LYS A 110 -11.24 -10.50 0.32
C LYS A 110 -11.39 -9.06 0.79
N PHE A 111 -10.80 -8.10 0.07
CA PHE A 111 -11.02 -6.69 0.35
C PHE A 111 -12.50 -6.31 0.12
N ILE A 112 -13.11 -6.72 -0.99
CA ILE A 112 -14.51 -6.41 -1.29
C ILE A 112 -15.43 -6.94 -0.18
N GLU A 113 -15.23 -8.19 0.24
CA GLU A 113 -15.93 -8.86 1.35
C GLU A 113 -15.76 -8.13 2.70
N SER A 114 -14.57 -7.58 2.97
CA SER A 114 -14.25 -6.94 4.26
C SER A 114 -15.05 -5.66 4.54
N GLN A 115 -15.68 -5.08 3.53
CA GLN A 115 -16.38 -3.78 3.58
C GLN A 115 -15.52 -2.57 4.01
N LYS A 116 -14.19 -2.74 4.09
CA LYS A 116 -13.26 -1.67 4.47
C LYS A 116 -13.20 -0.57 3.40
N LYS A 117 -12.80 0.63 3.82
CA LYS A 117 -12.80 1.86 3.01
C LYS A 117 -11.62 1.93 2.04
N TRP A 118 -10.48 1.34 2.38
CA TRP A 118 -9.26 1.40 1.60
C TRP A 118 -8.63 0.02 1.43
N PHE A 119 -8.22 -0.30 0.21
CA PHE A 119 -7.41 -1.46 -0.11
C PHE A 119 -5.98 -0.99 -0.33
N CYS A 120 -5.02 -1.53 0.40
CA CYS A 120 -3.60 -1.28 0.18
C CYS A 120 -2.85 -2.59 -0.01
N HIS A 121 -2.17 -2.72 -1.14
CA HIS A 121 -1.35 -3.87 -1.48
C HIS A 121 0.12 -3.57 -1.19
N VAL A 122 0.84 -4.54 -0.63
CA VAL A 122 2.29 -4.56 -0.48
C VAL A 122 2.85 -5.99 -0.63
N ASP A 123 4.13 -6.10 -0.99
CA ASP A 123 4.85 -7.37 -1.03
C ASP A 123 5.54 -7.68 0.31
N ASP A 124 6.02 -8.91 0.48
CA ASP A 124 6.66 -9.39 1.70
C ASP A 124 8.07 -8.83 1.98
N ASP A 125 8.57 -7.95 1.12
CA ASP A 125 9.78 -7.16 1.32
C ASP A 125 9.50 -5.65 1.52
N ASN A 126 8.27 -5.29 1.85
CA ASN A 126 7.88 -3.92 2.19
C ASN A 126 7.72 -3.69 3.71
N TYR A 127 8.07 -2.48 4.15
CA TYR A 127 7.75 -1.95 5.47
C TYR A 127 6.71 -0.85 5.34
N VAL A 128 5.60 -0.95 6.08
CA VAL A 128 4.53 0.07 6.06
C VAL A 128 4.63 0.97 7.29
N ILE A 129 4.78 2.27 7.06
CA ILE A 129 4.75 3.29 8.12
C ILE A 129 3.30 3.73 8.33
N LEU A 130 2.64 3.10 9.30
CA LEU A 130 1.19 3.22 9.53
C LEU A 130 0.69 4.67 9.77
N PRO A 131 1.37 5.53 10.55
CA PRO A 131 0.93 6.91 10.74
C PRO A 131 0.91 7.70 9.43
N SER A 132 1.95 7.53 8.59
CA SER A 132 2.07 8.18 7.29
C SER A 132 1.01 7.67 6.32
N LEU A 133 0.74 6.36 6.32
CA LEU A 133 -0.34 5.77 5.53
C LEU A 133 -1.69 6.38 5.90
N LEU A 134 -2.03 6.40 7.19
CA LEU A 134 -3.30 6.95 7.67
C LEU A 134 -3.44 8.43 7.29
N LYS A 135 -2.38 9.22 7.48
CA LYS A 135 -2.34 10.63 7.10
C LYS A 135 -2.58 10.83 5.60
N LEU A 136 -1.90 10.07 4.75
CA LEU A 136 -2.08 10.13 3.31
C LEU A 136 -3.53 9.82 2.92
N LEU A 137 -4.08 8.70 3.39
CA LEU A 137 -5.43 8.25 3.03
C LEU A 137 -6.51 9.19 3.57
N SER A 138 -6.28 9.87 4.69
CA SER A 138 -7.22 10.86 5.26
C SER A 138 -7.39 12.10 4.38
N SER A 139 -6.50 12.34 3.43
CA SER A 139 -6.58 13.47 2.48
C SER A 139 -7.59 13.24 1.35
N TYR A 140 -8.17 12.04 1.27
CA TYR A 140 -9.07 11.63 0.19
C TYR A 140 -10.36 11.03 0.74
N HIS A 141 -11.46 11.18 0.02
CA HIS A 141 -12.71 10.53 0.40
C HIS A 141 -12.81 9.14 -0.22
N HIS A 142 -13.03 8.11 0.60
CA HIS A 142 -13.02 6.70 0.17
C HIS A 142 -14.10 6.30 -0.85
N SER A 143 -15.10 7.16 -1.09
CA SER A 143 -16.12 6.96 -2.13
C SER A 143 -15.75 7.58 -3.48
N GLN A 144 -14.67 8.37 -3.54
CA GLN A 144 -14.13 8.90 -4.79
C GLN A 144 -13.31 7.83 -5.51
N ASP A 145 -12.99 8.09 -6.77
CA ASP A 145 -12.11 7.23 -7.56
C ASP A 145 -10.66 7.60 -7.27
N VAL A 146 -9.99 6.87 -6.38
CA VAL A 146 -8.64 7.20 -5.93
C VAL A 146 -7.76 5.98 -6.06
N TYR A 147 -6.70 6.13 -6.85
CA TYR A 147 -5.61 5.17 -7.01
C TYR A 147 -4.30 5.87 -6.64
N LEU A 148 -3.63 5.42 -5.59
CA LEU A 148 -2.40 6.01 -5.06
C LEU A 148 -1.25 5.02 -5.24
N GLY A 149 -0.10 5.53 -5.67
CA GLY A 149 1.11 4.72 -5.75
C GLY A 149 2.24 5.46 -6.44
N ARG A 150 3.26 4.69 -6.84
CA ARG A 150 4.47 5.21 -7.48
C ARG A 150 4.76 4.51 -8.80
N PHE A 151 5.49 5.16 -9.69
CA PHE A 151 5.75 4.73 -11.08
C PHE A 151 4.51 4.80 -11.97
N TRP A 152 4.68 4.55 -13.26
CA TRP A 152 3.64 4.72 -14.28
C TRP A 152 2.43 3.77 -14.15
N PHE A 153 2.52 2.73 -13.32
CA PHE A 153 1.43 1.75 -13.14
C PHE A 153 1.26 1.28 -11.68
N ALA A 154 1.79 2.05 -10.70
CA ALA A 154 1.86 1.64 -9.29
C ALA A 154 2.53 0.27 -9.11
N THR A 155 3.86 0.21 -9.31
CA THR A 155 4.62 -1.05 -9.23
C THR A 155 4.29 -1.79 -7.92
N GLY A 156 3.90 -3.07 -8.02
CA GLY A 156 3.45 -3.86 -6.85
C GLY A 156 4.45 -3.82 -5.69
N GLY A 157 5.75 -3.90 -6.00
CA GLY A 157 6.83 -3.88 -5.01
C GLY A 157 7.13 -2.52 -4.35
N ALA A 158 6.47 -1.44 -4.74
CA ALA A 158 6.42 -0.20 -3.95
C ALA A 158 5.20 -0.20 -3.01
N GLY A 159 4.17 -0.97 -3.34
CA GLY A 159 2.84 -0.90 -2.79
C GLY A 159 1.97 0.18 -3.45
N PHE A 160 0.66 0.00 -3.33
CA PHE A 160 -0.35 0.93 -3.84
C PHE A 160 -1.61 0.88 -2.97
N CYS A 161 -2.46 1.91 -3.07
CA CYS A 161 -3.76 1.93 -2.41
C CYS A 161 -4.89 2.33 -3.36
N ILE A 162 -6.05 1.71 -3.20
CA ILE A 162 -7.27 1.92 -3.98
C ILE A 162 -8.42 2.22 -3.02
N SER A 163 -9.19 3.26 -3.29
CA SER A 163 -10.40 3.58 -2.54
C SER A 163 -11.50 2.54 -2.78
N ARG A 164 -12.38 2.32 -1.79
CA ARG A 164 -13.53 1.43 -1.97
C ARG A 164 -14.42 1.83 -3.15
N GLY A 165 -14.63 3.14 -3.35
CA GLY A 165 -15.41 3.66 -4.47
C GLY A 165 -14.88 3.18 -5.83
N LEU A 166 -13.57 3.29 -6.04
CA LEU A 166 -12.90 2.82 -7.25
C LEU A 166 -12.95 1.30 -7.36
N ALA A 167 -12.61 0.59 -6.28
CA ALA A 167 -12.62 -0.86 -6.27
C ALA A 167 -14.01 -1.40 -6.65
N LEU A 168 -15.10 -0.87 -6.09
CA LEU A 168 -16.44 -1.32 -6.49
C LEU A 168 -16.69 -1.21 -8.01
N LYS A 169 -16.16 -0.18 -8.68
CA LYS A 169 -16.23 -0.02 -10.14
C LYS A 169 -15.32 -0.99 -10.91
N MET A 170 -14.22 -1.44 -10.32
CA MET A 170 -13.33 -2.45 -10.91
C MET A 170 -13.94 -3.86 -10.92
N SER A 171 -14.99 -4.11 -10.12
CA SER A 171 -15.57 -5.45 -9.90
C SER A 171 -15.91 -6.25 -11.17
N PRO A 172 -16.43 -5.66 -12.28
CA PRO A 172 -16.70 -6.40 -13.51
C PRO A 172 -15.47 -7.07 -14.12
N TRP A 173 -14.27 -6.56 -13.83
CA TRP A 173 -13.00 -7.09 -14.34
C TRP A 173 -12.11 -7.71 -13.28
N ALA A 174 -12.35 -7.43 -12.00
CA ALA A 174 -11.46 -7.83 -10.90
C ALA A 174 -12.09 -8.85 -9.94
N SER A 175 -13.40 -8.87 -9.76
CA SER A 175 -14.03 -9.76 -8.76
C SER A 175 -14.41 -11.11 -9.33
N LEU A 176 -14.62 -12.10 -8.44
CA LEU A 176 -15.19 -13.41 -8.78
C LEU A 176 -14.36 -14.16 -9.85
N GLY A 177 -13.03 -14.05 -9.75
CA GLY A 177 -12.09 -14.66 -10.69
C GLY A 177 -11.89 -13.91 -12.01
N ASN A 178 -12.64 -12.84 -12.28
CA ASN A 178 -12.49 -12.05 -13.51
C ASN A 178 -11.10 -11.40 -13.62
N PHE A 179 -10.42 -11.16 -12.50
CA PHE A 179 -9.06 -10.61 -12.52
C PHE A 179 -8.10 -11.52 -13.30
N ILE A 180 -8.19 -12.83 -13.09
CA ILE A 180 -7.36 -13.83 -13.77
C ILE A 180 -7.68 -13.81 -15.27
N SER A 181 -8.97 -13.85 -15.64
CA SER A 181 -9.40 -13.82 -17.04
C SER A 181 -8.95 -12.53 -17.75
N THR A 182 -9.03 -11.39 -17.06
CA THR A 182 -8.56 -10.09 -17.56
C THR A 182 -7.05 -10.12 -17.78
N ALA A 183 -6.27 -10.55 -16.79
CA ALA A 183 -4.82 -10.68 -16.87
C ALA A 183 -4.36 -11.62 -18.00
N GLU A 184 -5.05 -12.74 -18.20
CA GLU A 184 -4.75 -13.69 -19.27
C GLU A 184 -5.03 -13.11 -20.65
N LYS A 185 -6.12 -12.36 -20.80
CA LYS A 185 -6.49 -11.70 -22.06
C LYS A 185 -5.45 -10.66 -22.49
N ILE A 186 -5.00 -9.82 -21.56
CA ILE A 186 -4.03 -8.75 -21.85
C ILE A 186 -2.57 -9.21 -21.71
N ARG A 187 -2.34 -10.38 -21.12
CA ARG A 187 -1.03 -10.99 -20.90
C ARG A 187 -0.08 -10.15 -20.03
N LEU A 188 -0.62 -9.35 -19.11
CA LEU A 188 0.16 -8.48 -18.21
C LEU A 188 0.28 -9.03 -16.78
N PRO A 189 1.36 -8.71 -16.05
CA PRO A 189 1.48 -8.95 -14.61
C PRO A 189 0.31 -8.39 -13.79
N ASP A 190 0.22 -8.77 -12.51
CA ASP A 190 -0.86 -8.39 -11.61
C ASP A 190 -0.96 -6.88 -11.39
N ASP A 191 0.15 -6.20 -11.10
CA ASP A 191 0.18 -4.73 -10.97
C ASP A 191 -0.22 -4.00 -12.26
N CYS A 192 0.32 -4.43 -13.40
CA CYS A 192 -0.06 -3.93 -14.72
C CYS A 192 -1.53 -4.22 -15.05
N THR A 193 -2.12 -5.32 -14.55
CA THR A 193 -3.53 -5.64 -14.73
C THR A 193 -4.42 -4.70 -13.92
N ILE A 194 -4.03 -4.39 -12.67
CA ILE A 194 -4.69 -3.36 -11.84
C ILE A 194 -4.67 -2.01 -12.57
N GLY A 195 -3.48 -1.58 -13.03
CA GLY A 195 -3.33 -0.34 -13.78
C GLY A 195 -4.14 -0.31 -15.07
N TYR A 196 -4.18 -1.41 -15.83
CA TYR A 196 -5.00 -1.52 -17.04
C TYR A 196 -6.49 -1.36 -16.75
N ILE A 197 -7.02 -2.02 -15.70
CA ILE A 197 -8.43 -1.88 -15.34
C ILE A 197 -8.74 -0.44 -14.94
N ILE A 198 -7.88 0.19 -14.13
CA ILE A 198 -8.13 1.52 -13.58
C ILE A 198 -7.95 2.62 -14.65
N GLU A 199 -6.83 2.63 -15.37
CA GLU A 199 -6.50 3.72 -16.28
C GLU A 199 -7.12 3.53 -17.66
N ALA A 200 -7.12 2.31 -18.20
CA ALA A 200 -7.56 2.08 -19.59
C ALA A 200 -9.06 1.74 -19.70
N LEU A 201 -9.66 1.09 -18.69
CA LEU A 201 -11.08 0.73 -18.73
C LEU A 201 -11.97 1.70 -17.95
N LEU A 202 -11.48 2.22 -16.82
CA LEU A 202 -12.23 3.16 -15.97
C LEU A 202 -11.83 4.63 -16.17
N GLU A 203 -10.77 4.91 -16.94
CA GLU A 203 -10.27 6.25 -17.24
C GLU A 203 -9.92 7.07 -15.97
N VAL A 204 -9.48 6.38 -14.91
CA VAL A 204 -9.04 7.01 -13.66
C VAL A 204 -7.52 7.08 -13.64
N THR A 205 -6.95 8.28 -13.51
CA THR A 205 -5.50 8.47 -13.50
C THR A 205 -4.88 8.09 -12.15
N LEU A 206 -3.74 7.40 -12.17
CA LEU A 206 -2.91 7.20 -10.98
C LEU A 206 -2.51 8.55 -10.36
N THR A 207 -2.84 8.73 -9.08
CA THR A 207 -2.33 9.84 -8.29
C THR A 207 -0.93 9.49 -7.79
N HIS A 208 0.07 9.99 -8.51
CA HIS A 208 1.47 9.77 -8.18
C HIS A 208 1.83 10.38 -6.82
N THR A 209 2.49 9.58 -5.99
CA THR A 209 3.01 10.01 -4.69
C THR A 209 4.46 9.56 -4.51
N HIS A 210 5.26 10.44 -3.92
CA HIS A 210 6.67 10.17 -3.61
C HIS A 210 6.85 9.39 -2.30
N LEU A 211 5.75 9.02 -1.64
CA LEU A 211 5.78 8.37 -0.33
C LEU A 211 5.91 6.85 -0.39
N PHE A 212 5.71 6.23 -1.55
CA PHE A 212 5.86 4.79 -1.73
C PHE A 212 7.24 4.49 -2.32
N HIS A 213 7.95 3.48 -1.82
CA HIS A 213 9.32 3.18 -2.26
C HIS A 213 9.53 1.69 -2.54
N SER A 214 10.13 1.39 -3.69
CA SER A 214 10.51 0.05 -4.10
C SER A 214 12.04 -0.14 -4.07
N HIS A 215 12.49 -1.38 -3.91
CA HIS A 215 13.89 -1.75 -4.10
C HIS A 215 14.39 -1.64 -5.55
N LEU A 216 13.53 -1.26 -6.50
CA LEU A 216 13.94 -0.84 -7.85
C LEU A 216 14.56 0.57 -7.87
N GLU A 217 14.48 1.29 -6.77
CA GLU A 217 15.10 2.60 -6.58
C GLU A 217 16.44 2.48 -5.85
N ASN A 218 17.21 3.57 -5.80
CA ASN A 218 18.37 3.65 -4.92
C ASN A 218 17.94 4.15 -3.52
N LEU A 219 17.62 3.21 -2.63
CA LEU A 219 17.10 3.50 -1.29
C LEU A 219 18.13 4.18 -0.38
N GLN A 220 19.43 4.06 -0.69
CA GLN A 220 20.48 4.77 0.04
C GLN A 220 20.45 6.28 -0.21
N LYS A 221 19.80 6.73 -1.29
CA LYS A 221 19.66 8.16 -1.62
C LYS A 221 18.43 8.81 -0.98
N LEU A 222 17.58 8.04 -0.29
CA LEU A 222 16.44 8.63 0.41
C LEU A 222 16.93 9.54 1.53
N PRO A 223 16.41 10.79 1.63
CA PRO A 223 16.84 11.71 2.67
C PRO A 223 16.55 11.15 4.07
N THR A 224 17.57 11.11 4.92
CA THR A 224 17.50 10.46 6.24
C THR A 224 16.60 11.19 7.23
N ASP A 225 16.37 12.49 7.01
CA ASP A 225 15.50 13.36 7.79
C ASP A 225 14.01 13.12 7.51
N THR A 226 13.67 12.65 6.29
CA THR A 226 12.27 12.43 5.87
C THR A 226 11.92 10.96 5.64
N VAL A 227 12.86 10.03 5.79
CA VAL A 227 12.63 8.61 5.52
C VAL A 227 11.56 7.98 6.43
N LEU A 228 11.37 8.52 7.64
CA LEU A 228 10.31 8.08 8.56
C LEU A 228 8.94 8.69 8.25
N ASP A 229 8.87 9.68 7.36
CA ASP A 229 7.62 10.28 6.87
C ASP A 229 7.06 9.55 5.63
N GLN A 230 7.82 8.60 5.06
CA GLN A 230 7.37 7.80 3.93
C GLN A 230 6.21 6.88 4.31
N VAL A 231 5.50 6.33 3.34
CA VAL A 231 4.39 5.39 3.54
C VAL A 231 4.87 3.95 3.45
N THR A 232 5.65 3.64 2.42
CA THR A 232 6.31 2.33 2.28
C THR A 232 7.80 2.48 2.08
N LEU A 233 8.55 1.52 2.61
CA LEU A 233 9.95 1.29 2.29
C LEU A 233 10.10 -0.15 1.79
N SER A 234 11.22 -0.45 1.14
CA SER A 234 11.56 -1.80 0.70
C SER A 234 13.03 -2.10 1.04
N TYR A 235 13.53 -3.27 0.66
CA TYR A 235 14.95 -3.62 0.71
C TYR A 235 15.32 -4.49 -0.48
N GLY A 236 16.58 -4.42 -0.91
CA GLY A 236 17.09 -5.19 -2.03
C GLY A 236 17.12 -6.69 -1.79
N GLY A 237 16.77 -7.46 -2.82
CA GLY A 237 16.89 -8.91 -2.83
C GLY A 237 18.35 -9.40 -2.89
N PHE A 238 18.51 -10.70 -3.14
CA PHE A 238 19.81 -11.38 -3.15
C PHE A 238 20.84 -10.74 -4.11
N GLU A 239 20.40 -10.20 -5.24
CA GLU A 239 21.27 -9.55 -6.23
C GLU A 239 21.77 -8.16 -5.80
N ASN A 240 21.06 -7.50 -4.89
CA ASN A 240 21.37 -6.14 -4.46
C ASN A 240 21.13 -5.94 -2.96
N THR A 241 21.76 -6.79 -2.15
CA THR A 241 21.59 -6.81 -0.68
C THR A 241 21.97 -5.52 0.02
N ARG A 242 22.69 -4.62 -0.65
CA ARG A 242 23.09 -3.30 -0.12
C ARG A 242 22.04 -2.22 -0.34
N ASN A 243 21.01 -2.47 -1.15
CA ASN A 243 19.98 -1.49 -1.41
C ASN A 243 19.00 -1.41 -0.24
N VAL A 244 19.35 -0.59 0.75
CA VAL A 244 18.56 -0.34 1.95
C VAL A 244 18.62 1.14 2.31
N VAL A 245 17.70 1.57 3.16
CA VAL A 245 17.68 2.95 3.65
C VAL A 245 18.93 3.28 4.48
N GLY A 246 19.46 4.49 4.30
CA GLY A 246 20.69 4.99 4.94
C GLY A 246 20.53 5.39 6.41
N LEU A 247 19.76 4.64 7.21
CA LEU A 247 19.49 4.96 8.61
C LEU A 247 20.55 4.41 9.56
N VAL A 248 20.99 5.26 10.49
CA VAL A 248 21.79 4.87 11.65
C VAL A 248 20.85 4.52 12.79
N GLY A 249 21.10 3.39 13.45
CA GLY A 249 20.28 2.91 14.55
C GLY A 249 21.02 1.94 15.46
N GLY A 250 20.30 1.35 16.40
CA GLY A 250 20.86 0.45 17.42
C GLY A 250 21.36 -0.91 16.91
N PHE A 251 21.15 -1.23 15.62
CA PHE A 251 21.57 -2.48 15.00
C PHE A 251 22.58 -2.24 13.89
N SER A 252 23.60 -3.10 13.80
CA SER A 252 24.49 -3.19 12.65
C SER A 252 23.77 -3.76 11.42
N LEU A 253 24.37 -3.60 10.22
CA LEU A 253 23.87 -4.21 8.99
C LEU A 253 23.92 -5.74 9.00
N THR A 254 24.74 -6.35 9.86
CA THR A 254 24.76 -7.81 10.03
C THR A 254 23.56 -8.30 10.86
N GLU A 255 23.13 -7.53 11.86
CA GLU A 255 22.00 -7.87 12.73
C GLU A 255 20.63 -7.54 12.10
N ASP A 256 20.60 -6.50 11.25
CA ASP A 256 19.39 -6.01 10.59
C ASP A 256 19.72 -5.57 9.15
N PRO A 257 19.95 -6.55 8.25
CA PRO A 257 20.39 -6.32 6.88
C PRO A 257 19.35 -5.61 6.01
N THR A 258 18.07 -5.63 6.37
CA THR A 258 16.99 -4.94 5.64
C THR A 258 16.73 -3.53 6.16
N ARG A 259 17.29 -3.19 7.33
CA ARG A 259 17.00 -1.97 8.10
C ARG A 259 15.60 -1.86 8.69
N PHE A 260 14.75 -2.89 8.57
CA PHE A 260 13.39 -2.84 9.08
C PHE A 260 13.33 -2.82 10.60
N LYS A 261 14.24 -3.50 11.31
CA LYS A 261 14.28 -3.41 12.79
C LYS A 261 14.70 -2.02 13.24
N THR A 262 15.63 -1.40 12.52
CA THR A 262 16.08 -0.03 12.77
C THR A 262 14.96 0.98 12.54
N VAL A 263 14.29 0.93 11.39
CA VAL A 263 13.10 1.75 11.11
C VAL A 263 12.05 1.55 12.20
N HIS A 264 11.79 0.30 12.58
CA HIS A 264 10.82 -0.01 13.61
C HIS A 264 11.18 0.60 14.97
N CYS A 265 12.41 0.47 15.44
CA CYS A 265 12.82 1.02 16.73
C CYS A 265 12.90 2.54 16.75
N LEU A 266 13.09 3.19 15.61
CA LEU A 266 12.99 4.65 15.50
C LEU A 266 11.53 5.13 15.59
N LEU A 267 10.58 4.35 15.04
CA LEU A 267 9.15 4.66 15.10
C LEU A 267 8.48 4.24 16.43
N TYR A 268 8.94 3.13 17.01
CA TYR A 268 8.36 2.48 18.18
C TYR A 268 9.47 2.13 19.20
N PRO A 269 10.07 3.13 19.87
CA PRO A 269 11.24 2.93 20.73
C PRO A 269 10.96 2.07 21.98
N ASP A 270 9.70 1.99 22.40
CA ASP A 270 9.28 1.22 23.58
C ASP A 270 9.13 -0.28 23.29
N THR A 271 9.31 -0.72 22.04
CA THR A 271 9.29 -2.14 21.68
C THR A 271 10.40 -2.90 22.44
N TYR A 272 10.03 -3.97 23.15
CA TYR A 272 10.88 -4.61 24.17
C TYR A 272 12.26 -5.09 23.70
N TRP A 273 12.38 -5.47 22.42
CA TRP A 273 13.62 -5.96 21.81
C TRP A 273 14.47 -4.85 21.18
N CYS A 274 13.99 -3.60 21.18
CA CYS A 274 14.75 -2.47 20.68
C CYS A 274 15.97 -2.21 21.57
N PRO A 275 17.16 -1.98 20.98
CA PRO A 275 18.34 -1.60 21.73
C PRO A 275 18.05 -0.29 22.46
N LYS A 276 18.17 -0.31 23.78
CA LYS A 276 18.15 0.94 24.55
C LYS A 276 19.34 1.77 24.10
N LEU A 277 19.08 2.95 23.52
CA LEU A 277 20.13 3.90 23.21
C LEU A 277 20.95 4.09 24.48
N LYS A 278 22.20 3.60 24.50
CA LYS A 278 23.13 3.94 25.58
C LYS A 278 23.28 5.46 25.51
N GLY A 279 22.84 6.15 26.57
CA GLY A 279 22.99 7.60 26.67
C GLY A 279 24.43 7.98 26.37
N GLY A 280 24.63 8.60 25.22
CA GLY A 280 25.95 8.97 24.70
C GLY A 280 25.87 10.38 24.14
N HIS A 281 26.22 11.34 25.01
CA HIS A 281 26.61 12.72 24.72
C HIS A 281 25.73 13.53 23.77
N ARG A 282 24.82 14.32 24.36
CA ARG A 282 24.58 15.67 23.84
C ARG A 282 25.92 16.40 23.86
N HIS A 283 26.48 16.67 22.69
CA HIS A 283 27.44 17.74 22.46
C HIS A 283 26.77 18.79 21.59
#